data_AF-A0A2T2SUC1-F1
#
_entry.id   AF-A0A2T2SUC1-F1
#
_cell.length_a   1.000
_cell.length_b   1.000
_cell.length_c   1.000
_cell.angle_alpha   90.00
_cell.angle_beta   90.00
_cell.angle_gamma   90.00
#
_symmetry.space_group_name_H-M   'P 1'
#
loop_
_entity.id
_entity.type
_entity.pdbx_description
1 polymer ?
#
loop_
_entity_poly.entity_id
_entity_poly.type
_entity_poly.pdbx_seq_one_letter_code
_entity_poly.pdbx_strand_id
1 'polypeptide(L)'
;MCRRSPLALLALAVLLCACSGSSQTSGQDGPADPTTDPAAEPPSVDQYETFDPSAYEARPPERAVEVEHRVPRQLMRGRADEEIRRTVDGFRIQVFSARDKQVAQEFREKVRQWWKEDKEDAPAAFGEDPPIVTEYSQPYYRVRIGAFAERGVAEEALAFVSKKYPKAFISRGTVTVTQ
;
A
#
# COMPACT_ATOMS: atom_id res chain seq x y z
N MET A 1 -4.22 -31.82 -28.43
CA MET A 1 -2.74 -31.95 -28.50
C MET A 1 -2.19 -30.70 -29.18
N CYS A 2 -1.82 -29.67 -28.41
CA CYS A 2 -1.29 -28.43 -28.97
C CYS A 2 0.16 -28.63 -29.42
N ARG A 3 0.41 -28.54 -30.72
CA ARG A 3 1.76 -28.47 -31.30
C ARG A 3 2.46 -27.23 -30.74
N ARG A 4 3.38 -27.41 -29.80
CA ARG A 4 4.26 -26.33 -29.33
C ARG A 4 5.27 -26.06 -30.45
N SER A 5 5.11 -24.92 -31.10
CA SER A 5 6.03 -24.47 -32.16
C SER A 5 7.41 -24.20 -31.56
N PRO A 6 8.50 -24.79 -32.09
CA PRO A 6 9.85 -24.59 -31.55
C PRO A 6 10.31 -23.12 -31.63
N LEU A 7 9.71 -22.32 -32.54
CA LEU A 7 9.95 -20.88 -32.65
C LEU A 7 9.44 -20.10 -31.43
N ALA A 8 8.37 -20.55 -30.77
CA ALA A 8 7.82 -19.88 -29.59
C ALA A 8 8.72 -20.06 -28.36
N LEU A 9 9.42 -21.20 -28.25
CA LEU A 9 10.41 -21.45 -27.21
C LEU A 9 11.67 -20.59 -27.39
N LEU A 10 12.07 -20.37 -28.64
CA LEU A 10 13.25 -19.58 -28.97
C LEU A 10 13.02 -18.07 -28.75
N ALA A 11 11.81 -17.58 -29.06
CA ALA A 11 11.42 -16.20 -28.75
C ALA A 11 11.33 -15.91 -27.23
N LEU A 12 10.88 -16.88 -26.43
CA LEU A 12 10.82 -16.74 -24.97
C LEU A 12 12.22 -16.70 -24.33
N ALA A 13 13.19 -17.43 -24.89
CA ALA A 13 14.57 -17.43 -24.41
C ALA A 13 15.28 -16.07 -24.64
N VAL A 14 15.01 -15.41 -25.77
CA VAL A 14 15.62 -14.10 -26.08
C VAL A 14 15.08 -12.98 -25.17
N LEU A 15 13.81 -13.04 -24.77
CA LEU A 15 13.19 -12.06 -23.87
C LEU A 15 13.71 -12.12 -22.42
N LEU A 16 14.24 -13.27 -21.98
CA LEU A 16 14.76 -13.46 -20.62
C LEU A 16 16.22 -13.00 -20.43
N CYS A 17 16.97 -12.77 -21.51
CA CYS A 17 18.37 -12.31 -21.44
C CYS A 17 18.54 -10.78 -21.39
N ALA A 18 17.45 -10.00 -21.40
CA ALA A 18 17.51 -8.54 -21.51
C ALA A 18 17.68 -7.79 -20.17
N CYS A 19 17.77 -8.47 -19.03
CA CYS A 19 17.80 -7.82 -17.70
C CYS A 19 19.06 -8.11 -16.86
N SER A 20 20.21 -8.37 -17.48
CA SER A 20 21.50 -8.39 -16.76
C SER A 20 22.26 -7.09 -17.02
N GLY A 21 21.80 -6.00 -16.42
CA GLY A 21 22.59 -4.78 -16.31
C GLY A 21 23.72 -5.00 -15.31
N SER A 22 24.96 -5.03 -15.77
CA SER A 22 26.14 -5.06 -14.92
C SER A 22 26.32 -3.67 -14.28
N SER A 23 25.87 -3.50 -13.04
CA SER A 23 26.25 -2.37 -12.20
C SER A 23 27.70 -2.53 -11.73
N GLN A 24 28.65 -2.43 -12.66
CA GLN A 24 30.04 -2.17 -12.30
C GLN A 24 30.21 -0.65 -12.33
N THR A 25 30.11 -0.03 -11.16
CA THR A 25 30.79 1.24 -10.95
C THR A 25 32.28 0.94 -11.11
N SER A 26 32.89 1.35 -12.22
CA SER A 26 34.35 1.42 -12.28
C SER A 26 34.76 2.32 -11.12
N GLY A 27 35.37 1.72 -10.10
CA GLY A 27 36.19 2.46 -9.16
C GLY A 27 37.21 3.17 -10.02
N GLN A 28 36.99 4.47 -10.18
CA GLN A 28 37.97 5.34 -10.79
C GLN A 28 39.08 5.43 -9.74
N ASP A 29 40.00 4.46 -9.77
CA ASP A 29 41.30 4.58 -9.13
C ASP A 29 41.94 5.82 -9.78
N GLY A 30 41.81 6.93 -9.09
CA GLY A 30 42.59 8.12 -9.38
C GLY A 30 44.07 7.74 -9.33
N PRO A 31 44.93 8.42 -10.10
CA PRO A 31 46.36 8.19 -10.02
C PRO A 31 46.79 8.26 -8.55
N ALA A 32 47.52 7.25 -8.09
CA ALA A 32 48.05 7.20 -6.74
C ALA A 32 48.74 8.54 -6.43
N ASP A 33 48.32 9.19 -5.35
CA ASP A 33 48.96 10.42 -4.87
C ASP A 33 50.47 10.15 -4.77
N PRO A 34 51.32 10.99 -5.38
CA PRO A 34 52.76 10.87 -5.16
C PRO A 34 52.99 11.00 -3.65
N THR A 35 53.73 10.06 -3.06
CA THR A 35 54.07 10.04 -1.64
C THR A 35 54.48 11.44 -1.17
N THR A 36 53.56 12.14 -0.52
CA THR A 36 53.82 13.42 0.14
C THR A 36 54.73 13.12 1.31
N ASP A 37 55.94 13.66 1.27
CA ASP A 37 56.85 13.70 2.41
C ASP A 37 56.09 14.32 3.60
N PRO A 38 55.87 13.61 4.72
CA PRO A 38 55.04 14.11 5.82
C PRO A 38 55.62 15.35 6.52
N ALA A 39 56.83 15.78 6.15
CA ALA A 39 57.48 17.02 6.59
C ALA A 39 57.30 18.20 5.61
N ALA A 40 56.65 18.02 4.46
CA ALA A 40 56.38 19.11 3.53
C ALA A 40 55.10 19.85 3.93
N GLU A 41 55.23 21.15 4.23
CA GLU A 41 54.06 22.01 4.39
C GLU A 41 53.24 22.03 3.08
N PRO A 42 51.90 21.90 3.14
CA PRO A 42 51.08 21.93 1.94
C PRO A 42 51.30 23.27 1.22
N PRO A 43 51.41 23.28 -0.13
CA PRO A 43 51.56 24.52 -0.86
C PRO A 43 50.34 25.42 -0.56
N SER A 44 50.60 26.62 -0.02
CA SER A 44 49.55 27.60 0.23
C SER A 44 48.88 27.98 -1.10
N VAL A 45 47.57 27.77 -1.15
CA VAL A 45 46.70 28.13 -2.28
C VAL A 45 46.30 29.60 -2.24
N ASP A 46 46.64 30.33 -1.18
CA ASP A 46 46.30 31.75 -0.99
C ASP A 46 46.79 32.63 -2.15
N GLN A 47 47.87 32.20 -2.82
CA GLN A 47 48.47 32.88 -3.98
C GLN A 47 47.65 32.72 -5.27
N TYR A 48 46.74 31.74 -5.31
CA TYR A 48 45.94 31.36 -6.49
C TYR A 48 44.43 31.52 -6.25
N GLU A 49 44.00 31.73 -5.02
CA GLU A 49 42.60 31.96 -4.66
C GLU A 49 42.22 33.44 -4.81
N THR A 50 42.18 33.90 -6.06
CA THR A 50 41.79 35.27 -6.44
C THR A 50 40.27 35.44 -6.60
N PHE A 51 39.50 34.37 -6.39
CA PHE A 51 38.04 34.39 -6.57
C PHE A 51 37.35 35.04 -5.37
N ASP A 52 36.78 36.22 -5.55
CA ASP A 52 35.98 36.92 -4.56
C ASP A 52 34.48 36.60 -4.74
N PRO A 53 33.87 35.76 -3.90
CA PRO A 53 32.45 35.43 -4.00
C PRO A 53 31.53 36.60 -3.61
N SER A 54 32.04 37.59 -2.87
CA SER A 54 31.24 38.73 -2.41
C SER A 54 30.88 39.70 -3.53
N ALA A 55 31.63 39.66 -4.64
CA ALA A 55 31.33 40.41 -5.86
C ALA A 55 30.10 39.89 -6.62
N TYR A 56 29.59 38.70 -6.28
CA TYR A 56 28.43 38.09 -6.91
C TYR A 56 27.20 38.20 -6.00
N GLU A 57 26.17 38.90 -6.47
CA GLU A 57 24.90 39.00 -5.75
C GLU A 57 24.09 37.71 -5.94
N ALA A 58 24.40 36.69 -5.14
CA ALA A 58 23.72 35.40 -5.16
C ALA A 58 22.38 35.44 -4.37
N ARG A 59 21.60 36.51 -4.49
CA ARG A 59 20.27 36.58 -3.87
C ARG A 59 19.29 35.81 -4.75
N PRO A 60 18.70 34.68 -4.28
CA PRO A 60 17.66 34.00 -5.04
C PRO A 60 16.52 34.98 -5.30
N PRO A 61 15.92 34.99 -6.50
CA PRO A 61 14.78 35.86 -6.75
C PRO A 61 13.66 35.51 -5.76
N GLU A 62 13.13 36.53 -5.08
CA GLU A 62 11.97 36.40 -4.21
C GLU A 62 10.77 35.99 -5.08
N ARG A 63 10.54 34.69 -5.20
CA ARG A 63 9.33 34.15 -5.82
C ARG A 63 8.37 33.80 -4.71
N ALA A 64 7.17 34.35 -4.77
CA ALA A 64 6.05 33.83 -4.00
C ALA A 64 5.75 32.42 -4.52
N VAL A 65 6.38 31.41 -3.91
CA VAL A 65 6.09 30.01 -4.21
C VAL A 65 4.88 29.63 -3.37
N GLU A 66 3.73 29.46 -4.02
CA GLU A 66 2.59 28.84 -3.39
C GLU A 66 2.85 27.33 -3.31
N VAL A 67 3.27 26.86 -2.12
CA VAL A 67 3.56 25.44 -1.91
C VAL A 67 2.26 24.70 -1.58
N GLU A 68 1.62 24.16 -2.60
CA GLU A 68 0.50 23.24 -2.42
C GLU A 68 1.01 21.87 -1.94
N HIS A 69 0.80 21.58 -0.66
CA HIS A 69 1.17 20.29 -0.09
C HIS A 69 0.11 19.25 -0.42
N ARG A 70 0.50 18.16 -1.08
CA ARG A 70 -0.38 17.00 -1.34
C ARG A 70 -0.68 16.17 -0.09
N VAL A 71 -0.09 16.53 1.04
CA VAL A 71 -0.24 15.81 2.30
C VAL A 71 -1.42 16.40 3.07
N PRO A 72 -2.37 15.57 3.56
CA PRO A 72 -3.46 16.03 4.41
C PRO A 72 -2.97 16.85 5.61
N ARG A 73 -3.67 17.95 5.92
CA ARG A 73 -3.27 18.91 6.97
C ARG A 73 -3.16 18.28 8.35
N GLN A 74 -3.86 17.17 8.61
CA GLN A 74 -3.82 16.43 9.87
C GLN A 74 -2.44 15.82 10.10
N LEU A 75 -1.85 15.20 9.07
CA LEU A 75 -0.52 14.59 9.13
C LEU A 75 0.58 15.65 9.28
N MET A 76 0.41 16.83 8.67
CA MET A 76 1.32 17.96 8.82
C MET A 76 1.33 18.55 10.23
N ARG A 77 0.28 18.31 11.04
CA ARG A 77 0.13 18.80 12.42
C ARG A 77 0.60 17.79 13.47
N GLY A 78 1.24 16.69 13.06
CA GLY A 78 1.63 15.62 13.98
C GLY A 78 0.43 14.87 14.59
N ARG A 79 -0.79 15.11 14.11
CA ARG A 79 -1.99 14.36 14.48
C ARG A 79 -2.08 13.09 13.63
N ALA A 80 -1.12 12.20 13.82
CA ALA A 80 -1.24 10.82 13.36
C ALA A 80 -2.23 10.01 14.24
N ASP A 81 -2.65 10.57 15.38
CA ASP A 81 -3.50 9.86 16.34
C ASP A 81 -5.01 10.08 16.10
N GLU A 82 -5.38 10.82 15.05
CA GLU A 82 -6.77 11.07 14.67
C GLU A 82 -7.21 10.08 13.58
N GLU A 83 -7.98 9.05 13.98
CA GLU A 83 -8.68 8.05 13.16
C GLU A 83 -7.98 7.70 11.84
N ILE A 84 -6.75 7.17 11.91
CA ILE A 84 -6.09 6.68 10.70
C ILE A 84 -6.81 5.40 10.26
N ARG A 85 -7.61 5.54 9.20
CA ARG A 85 -8.13 4.40 8.44
C ARG A 85 -6.96 3.62 7.85
N ARG A 86 -6.53 2.58 8.55
CA ARG A 86 -5.45 1.71 8.08
C ARG A 86 -6.02 0.57 7.27
N THR A 87 -5.40 0.33 6.12
CA THR A 87 -5.69 -0.84 5.30
C THR A 87 -4.76 -1.95 5.74
N VAL A 88 -5.31 -3.03 6.29
CA VAL A 88 -4.56 -4.17 6.82
C VAL A 88 -5.08 -5.47 6.23
N ASP A 89 -4.22 -6.50 6.20
CA ASP A 89 -4.67 -7.87 5.98
C ASP A 89 -5.48 -8.32 7.19
N GLY A 90 -6.73 -8.71 6.95
CA GLY A 90 -7.61 -9.14 8.02
C GLY A 90 -8.72 -10.07 7.51
N PHE A 91 -9.87 -9.96 8.15
CA PHE A 91 -10.93 -10.94 8.07
C PHE A 91 -12.28 -10.27 7.84
N ARG A 92 -13.10 -10.92 7.01
CA ARG A 92 -14.49 -10.58 6.79
C ARG A 92 -15.32 -11.84 6.87
N ILE A 93 -16.59 -11.71 7.22
CA ILE A 93 -17.51 -12.86 7.25
C ILE A 93 -18.24 -12.90 5.91
N GLN A 94 -18.04 -13.96 5.13
CA GLN A 94 -18.79 -14.20 3.92
C GLN A 94 -20.09 -14.90 4.27
N VAL A 95 -21.22 -14.31 3.86
CA VAL A 95 -22.57 -14.83 4.13
C VAL A 95 -23.19 -15.48 2.90
N PHE A 96 -22.80 -15.05 1.71
CA PHE A 96 -23.40 -15.53 0.46
C PHE A 96 -22.48 -15.36 -0.74
N SER A 97 -22.74 -16.12 -1.80
CA SER A 97 -22.10 -15.98 -3.10
C SER A 97 -23.03 -16.38 -4.23
N ALA A 98 -23.05 -15.60 -5.32
CA ALA A 98 -23.84 -15.88 -6.52
C ALA A 98 -23.03 -15.58 -7.80
N ARG A 99 -23.35 -16.24 -8.92
CA ARG A 99 -22.77 -15.89 -10.23
C ARG A 99 -23.37 -14.61 -10.81
N ASP A 100 -24.63 -14.36 -10.46
CA ASP A 100 -25.38 -13.19 -10.88
C ASP A 100 -25.14 -12.01 -9.92
N LYS A 101 -24.86 -10.83 -10.49
CA LYS A 101 -24.60 -9.61 -9.73
C LYS A 101 -25.85 -9.09 -9.01
N GLN A 102 -27.01 -9.11 -9.67
CA GLN A 102 -28.26 -8.63 -9.09
C GLN A 102 -28.66 -9.49 -7.89
N VAL A 103 -28.57 -10.82 -8.02
CA VAL A 103 -28.85 -11.74 -6.91
C VAL A 103 -27.95 -11.47 -5.70
N ALA A 104 -26.66 -11.17 -5.93
CA ALA A 104 -25.75 -10.81 -4.84
C ALA A 104 -26.07 -9.45 -4.20
N GLN A 105 -26.53 -8.46 -4.98
CA GLN A 105 -26.93 -7.15 -4.45
C GLN A 105 -28.23 -7.23 -3.65
N GLU A 106 -29.23 -7.96 -4.14
CA GLU A 106 -30.47 -8.21 -3.38
C GLU A 106 -30.18 -8.92 -2.06
N PHE A 107 -29.29 -9.91 -2.07
CA PHE A 107 -28.88 -10.59 -0.84
C PHE A 107 -28.15 -9.63 0.12
N ARG A 108 -27.30 -8.74 -0.40
CA ARG A 108 -26.65 -7.70 0.41
C ARG A 108 -27.66 -6.77 1.08
N GLU A 109 -28.71 -6.36 0.38
CA GLU A 109 -29.77 -5.54 0.98
C GLU A 109 -30.56 -6.30 2.05
N LYS A 110 -30.81 -7.60 1.86
CA LYS A 110 -31.41 -8.47 2.90
C LYS A 110 -30.54 -8.52 4.17
N VAL A 111 -29.22 -8.64 4.01
CA VAL A 111 -28.27 -8.62 5.13
C VAL A 111 -28.26 -7.25 5.83
N ARG A 112 -28.35 -6.16 5.07
CA ARG A 112 -28.46 -4.81 5.63
C ARG A 112 -29.75 -4.60 6.41
N GLN A 113 -30.88 -5.09 5.90
CA GLN A 113 -32.17 -5.02 6.59
C GLN A 113 -32.12 -5.82 7.89
N TRP A 114 -31.65 -7.06 7.82
CA TRP A 114 -31.43 -7.91 8.99
C TRP A 114 -30.55 -7.22 10.04
N TRP A 115 -29.43 -6.62 9.62
CA TRP A 115 -28.55 -5.89 10.56
C TRP A 115 -29.29 -4.77 11.30
N LYS A 116 -30.15 -4.01 10.61
CA LYS A 116 -30.91 -2.92 11.24
C LYS A 116 -31.89 -3.42 12.30
N GLU A 117 -32.43 -4.62 12.12
CA GLU A 117 -33.42 -5.24 13.02
C GLU A 117 -32.76 -5.90 14.22
N ASP A 118 -31.63 -6.59 14.02
CA ASP A 118 -31.00 -7.45 15.03
C ASP A 118 -29.69 -6.89 15.62
N LYS A 119 -29.36 -5.61 15.38
CA LYS A 119 -28.05 -5.04 15.84
C LYS A 119 -27.86 -5.00 17.35
N GLU A 120 -28.93 -5.04 18.15
CA GLU A 120 -28.86 -4.84 19.61
C GLU A 120 -28.04 -5.93 20.32
N ASP A 121 -28.08 -7.16 19.81
CA ASP A 121 -27.34 -8.31 20.36
C ASP A 121 -25.98 -8.52 19.67
N ALA A 122 -25.57 -7.61 18.79
CA ALA A 122 -24.37 -7.81 17.99
C ALA A 122 -23.09 -7.53 18.81
N PRO A 123 -22.01 -8.31 18.58
CA PRO A 123 -20.71 -8.02 19.19
C PRO A 123 -20.23 -6.60 18.85
N ALA A 124 -19.65 -5.91 19.84
CA ALA A 124 -19.11 -4.56 19.69
C ALA A 124 -18.11 -4.42 18.52
N ALA A 125 -17.48 -5.52 18.13
CA ALA A 125 -16.58 -5.63 16.98
C ALA A 125 -17.17 -5.16 15.63
N PHE A 126 -18.50 -5.22 15.46
CA PHE A 126 -19.13 -4.72 14.23
C PHE A 126 -19.26 -3.19 14.18
N GLY A 127 -19.22 -2.52 15.34
CA GLY A 127 -19.59 -1.11 15.46
C GLY A 127 -21.08 -0.87 15.16
N GLU A 128 -21.46 0.40 14.99
CA GLU A 128 -22.85 0.81 14.69
C GLU A 128 -23.31 0.39 13.29
N ASP A 129 -22.43 0.57 12.28
CA ASP A 129 -22.72 0.27 10.88
C ASP A 129 -21.54 -0.49 10.24
N PRO A 130 -21.53 -1.83 10.31
CA PRO A 130 -20.47 -2.62 9.75
C PRO A 130 -20.50 -2.57 8.22
N PRO A 131 -19.33 -2.60 7.56
CA PRO A 131 -19.28 -2.59 6.11
C PRO A 131 -19.87 -3.89 5.54
N ILE A 132 -21.02 -3.78 4.86
CA ILE A 132 -21.62 -4.87 4.07
C ILE A 132 -21.33 -4.63 2.59
N VAL A 133 -20.46 -5.45 2.02
CA VAL A 133 -19.90 -5.26 0.68
C VAL A 133 -20.17 -6.47 -0.23
N THR A 134 -20.30 -6.20 -1.52
CA THR A 134 -20.30 -7.23 -2.56
C THR A 134 -18.99 -7.15 -3.33
N GLU A 135 -18.20 -8.20 -3.29
CA GLU A 135 -16.89 -8.28 -3.94
C GLU A 135 -16.93 -9.29 -5.09
N TYR A 136 -16.40 -8.91 -6.24
CA TYR A 136 -16.30 -9.81 -7.38
C TYR A 136 -15.00 -10.62 -7.30
N SER A 137 -15.12 -11.94 -7.21
CA SER A 137 -14.02 -12.88 -7.24
C SER A 137 -14.39 -14.00 -8.19
N GLN A 138 -13.82 -13.96 -9.40
CA GLN A 138 -14.22 -14.81 -10.52
C GLN A 138 -14.39 -16.28 -10.11
N PRO A 139 -15.50 -16.94 -10.49
CA PRO A 139 -16.65 -16.46 -11.29
C PRO A 139 -17.86 -15.96 -10.46
N TYR A 140 -17.68 -15.60 -9.18
CA TYR A 140 -18.78 -15.29 -8.26
C TYR A 140 -18.71 -13.87 -7.67
N TYR A 141 -19.86 -13.29 -7.40
CA TYR A 141 -20.04 -12.15 -6.50
C TYR A 141 -20.26 -12.65 -5.08
N ARG A 142 -19.40 -12.25 -4.15
CA ARG A 142 -19.39 -12.67 -2.75
C ARG A 142 -19.90 -11.54 -1.87
N VAL A 143 -20.88 -11.81 -1.02
CA VAL A 143 -21.40 -10.86 -0.04
C VAL A 143 -20.70 -11.09 1.28
N ARG A 144 -20.08 -10.04 1.79
CA ARG A 144 -19.28 -10.05 3.03
C ARG A 144 -19.77 -8.96 3.98
N ILE A 145 -19.71 -9.23 5.27
CA ILE A 145 -20.05 -8.30 6.35
C ILE A 145 -18.86 -8.14 7.31
N GLY A 146 -18.68 -6.91 7.78
CA GLY A 146 -17.66 -6.58 8.77
C GLY A 146 -16.26 -6.40 8.17
N ALA A 147 -15.37 -5.93 9.02
CA ALA A 147 -13.97 -5.69 8.74
C ALA A 147 -13.20 -5.86 10.06
N PHE A 148 -12.49 -6.97 10.20
CA PHE A 148 -11.82 -7.34 11.45
C PHE A 148 -10.32 -7.50 11.22
N ALA A 149 -9.49 -6.87 12.04
CA ALA A 149 -8.03 -7.06 11.99
C ALA A 149 -7.63 -8.45 12.51
N GLU A 150 -8.27 -8.90 13.59
CA GLU A 150 -7.92 -10.13 14.29
C GLU A 150 -8.90 -11.27 14.01
N ARG A 151 -8.38 -12.51 13.98
CA ARG A 151 -9.20 -13.69 13.73
C ARG A 151 -10.17 -13.99 14.88
N GLY A 152 -9.73 -13.87 16.14
CA GLY A 152 -10.59 -14.18 17.30
C GLY A 152 -11.84 -13.31 17.32
N VAL A 153 -11.67 -12.01 17.07
CA VAL A 153 -12.78 -11.06 16.90
C VAL A 153 -13.72 -11.46 15.77
N ALA A 154 -13.18 -11.93 14.64
CA ALA A 154 -13.99 -12.43 13.52
C ALA A 154 -14.75 -13.72 13.86
N GLU A 155 -14.23 -14.57 14.75
CA GLU A 155 -14.89 -15.80 15.22
C GLU A 155 -16.08 -15.50 16.14
N GLU A 156 -15.94 -14.53 17.05
CA GLU A 156 -17.05 -14.03 17.87
C GLU A 156 -18.16 -13.42 17.00
N ALA A 157 -17.76 -12.58 16.04
CA ALA A 157 -18.66 -12.00 15.06
C ALA A 157 -19.35 -13.07 14.19
N LEU A 158 -18.62 -14.13 13.81
CA LEU A 158 -19.18 -15.25 13.06
C LEU A 158 -20.25 -15.98 13.89
N ALA A 159 -20.02 -16.22 15.17
CA ALA A 159 -20.98 -16.92 16.04
C ALA A 159 -22.33 -16.18 16.10
N PHE A 160 -22.32 -14.85 16.05
CA PHE A 160 -23.53 -14.04 15.93
C PHE A 160 -24.18 -14.21 14.55
N VAL A 161 -23.43 -14.00 13.47
CA VAL A 161 -23.94 -14.07 12.09
C VAL A 161 -24.46 -15.47 11.75
N SER A 162 -23.84 -16.53 12.28
CA SER A 162 -24.22 -17.91 12.02
C SER A 162 -25.60 -18.28 12.55
N LYS A 163 -26.14 -17.54 13.54
CA LYS A 163 -27.52 -17.72 14.03
C LYS A 163 -28.54 -17.49 12.92
N LYS A 164 -28.34 -16.45 12.10
CA LYS A 164 -29.20 -16.10 10.96
C LYS A 164 -28.76 -16.78 9.66
N TYR A 165 -27.45 -16.87 9.45
CA TYR A 165 -26.84 -17.39 8.22
C TYR A 165 -25.90 -18.56 8.54
N PRO A 166 -26.43 -19.80 8.69
CA PRO A 166 -25.63 -20.96 9.12
C PRO A 166 -24.47 -21.33 8.19
N LYS A 167 -24.53 -20.90 6.93
CA LYS A 167 -23.49 -21.13 5.91
C LYS A 167 -22.43 -20.03 5.88
N ALA A 168 -22.50 -19.07 6.81
CA ALA A 168 -21.50 -18.01 6.91
C ALA A 168 -20.15 -18.60 7.32
N PHE A 169 -19.08 -18.01 6.81
CA PHE A 169 -17.71 -18.41 7.15
C PHE A 169 -16.74 -17.23 7.08
N ILE A 170 -15.62 -17.33 7.79
CA ILE A 170 -14.59 -16.30 7.78
C ILE A 170 -13.74 -16.42 6.51
N SER A 171 -13.57 -15.31 5.82
CA SER A 171 -12.72 -15.17 4.64
C SER A 171 -11.64 -14.13 4.91
N ARG A 172 -10.41 -14.43 4.49
CA ARG A 172 -9.29 -13.47 4.54
C ARG A 172 -9.41 -12.46 3.41
N GLY A 173 -9.01 -11.24 3.68
CA GLY A 173 -8.91 -10.19 2.68
C GLY A 173 -8.44 -8.88 3.28
N THR A 174 -8.31 -7.89 2.42
CA THR A 174 -7.93 -6.55 2.84
C THR A 174 -9.12 -5.83 3.49
N VAL A 175 -8.91 -5.33 4.69
CA VAL A 175 -9.92 -4.62 5.47
C VAL A 175 -9.41 -3.23 5.85
N THR A 176 -10.33 -2.27 5.87
CA THR A 176 -10.06 -0.95 6.43
C THR A 176 -10.60 -0.96 7.84
N VAL A 177 -9.71 -0.78 8.81
CA VAL A 177 -10.06 -0.73 10.23
C VAL A 177 -9.77 0.68 10.73
N THR A 178 -10.72 1.25 11.47
CA THR A 178 -10.55 2.49 12.23
C THR A 178 -9.99 2.12 13.59
N GLN A 179 -8.80 2.63 13.90
CA GLN A 179 -8.11 2.39 15.17
C GLN A 179 -7.91 3.71 15.91
#